data_AF-A0A538RRE3-F1
#
_entry.id   AF-A0A538RRE3-F1
#
_cell.length_a   1.000
_cell.length_b   1.000
_cell.length_c   1.000
_cell.angle_alpha   90.00
_cell.angle_beta   90.00
_cell.angle_gamma   90.00
#
_symmetry.space_group_name_H-M   'P 1'
#
loop_
_entity.id
_entity.type
_entity.pdbx_description
1 polymer ?
#
loop_
_entity_poly.entity_id
_entity_poly.type
_entity_poly.pdbx_seq_one_letter_code
_entity_poly.pdbx_strand_id
1 'polypeptide(L)' 'MASKRSVKPAGKIRNARGLVFQSVIQRVVKQIAKRFQPDKIILFGSYARGCARSESDVDLLVVMRARNEIDQ' A
#
# COMPACT_ATOMS: atom_id res chain seq x y z
N MET A 1 17.59 -14.86 -11.36
CA MET A 1 16.14 -15.08 -11.52
C MET A 1 15.44 -14.81 -10.19
N ALA A 2 14.91 -13.60 -9.97
CA ALA A 2 14.17 -13.28 -8.75
C ALA A 2 12.68 -13.57 -8.99
N SER A 3 12.17 -14.63 -8.36
CA SER A 3 10.77 -15.03 -8.41
C SER A 3 9.88 -13.85 -7.96
N LYS A 4 9.14 -13.26 -8.92
CA LYS A 4 8.04 -12.34 -8.64
C LYS A 4 6.92 -13.15 -7.96
N ARG A 5 7.03 -13.37 -6.65
CA ARG A 5 5.90 -13.85 -5.85
C ARG A 5 4.87 -12.73 -5.81
N SER A 6 3.93 -12.78 -6.75
CA SER A 6 2.69 -12.02 -6.66
C SER A 6 2.00 -12.45 -5.37
N VAL A 7 1.96 -11.55 -4.38
CA VAL A 7 1.27 -11.79 -3.11
C VAL A 7 -0.22 -11.73 -3.42
N LYS A 8 -0.82 -12.85 -3.83
CA LYS A 8 -2.27 -12.97 -3.83
C LYS A 8 -2.73 -12.89 -2.38
N PRO A 9 -3.61 -11.95 -2.01
CA PRO A 9 -4.16 -11.94 -0.67
C PRO A 9 -4.98 -13.22 -0.48
N ALA A 10 -4.54 -14.09 0.42
CA ALA A 10 -5.40 -15.14 0.95
C ALA A 10 -6.52 -14.42 1.74
N GLY A 11 -7.70 -14.24 1.13
CA GLY A 11 -8.87 -13.58 1.71
C GLY A 11 -9.49 -12.49 0.84
N LYS A 12 -10.74 -12.13 1.14
CA LYS A 12 -11.45 -11.01 0.48
C LYS A 12 -10.65 -9.71 0.70
N ILE A 13 -10.42 -8.96 -0.38
CA ILE A 13 -9.71 -7.66 -0.35
C ILE A 13 -10.62 -6.56 0.18
N ARG A 14 -11.89 -6.58 -0.25
CA ARG A 14 -12.91 -5.59 0.06
C ARG A 14 -14.00 -6.20 0.97
N ASN A 15 -14.57 -5.39 1.85
CA ASN A 15 -15.70 -5.74 2.70
C ASN A 15 -17.04 -5.66 1.92
N ALA A 16 -18.16 -5.91 2.59
CA ALA A 16 -19.49 -5.86 1.99
C ALA A 16 -19.87 -4.46 1.41
N ARG A 17 -19.23 -3.39 1.88
CA ARG A 17 -19.39 -2.02 1.37
C ARG A 17 -18.43 -1.67 0.23
N GLY A 18 -17.67 -2.66 -0.26
CA GLY A 18 -16.65 -2.44 -1.29
C GLY A 18 -15.38 -1.74 -0.79
N LEU A 19 -15.23 -1.47 0.51
CA LEU A 19 -14.03 -0.84 1.05
C LEU A 19 -12.93 -1.86 1.31
N VAL A 20 -11.68 -1.50 1.04
CA VAL A 20 -10.50 -2.31 1.33
C VAL A 20 -10.37 -2.52 2.83
N PHE A 21 -10.13 -3.76 3.25
CA PHE A 21 -9.91 -4.05 4.67
C PHE A 21 -8.62 -3.41 5.19
N GLN A 22 -8.68 -2.85 6.39
CA GLN A 22 -7.51 -2.29 7.07
C GLN A 22 -6.34 -3.29 7.17
N SER A 23 -6.64 -4.58 7.35
CA SER A 23 -5.64 -5.66 7.39
C SER A 23 -4.89 -5.83 6.06
N VAL A 24 -5.55 -5.57 4.93
CA VAL A 24 -4.92 -5.60 3.61
C VAL A 24 -3.99 -4.40 3.43
N ILE A 25 -4.43 -3.20 3.84
CA ILE A 25 -3.60 -1.99 3.84
C ILE A 25 -2.34 -2.22 4.69
N GLN A 26 -2.50 -2.71 5.93
CA GLN A 26 -1.40 -3.04 6.82
C GLN A 26 -0.46 -4.10 6.24
N ARG A 27 -0.98 -5.11 5.52
CA ARG A 27 -0.15 -6.12 4.85
C ARG A 27 0.72 -5.48 3.77
N VAL A 28 0.17 -4.60 2.94
CA VAL A 28 0.94 -3.88 1.91
C VAL A 28 2.01 -3.00 2.56
N VAL A 29 1.65 -2.22 3.58
CA VAL A 29 2.59 -1.39 4.35
C VAL A 29 3.74 -2.23 4.91
N LYS A 30 3.45 -3.40 5.51
CA LYS A 30 4.50 -4.32 6.00
C LYS A 30 5.42 -4.83 4.90
N GLN A 31 4.89 -5.13 3.70
CA GLN A 31 5.73 -5.57 2.58
C GLN A 31 6.65 -4.45 2.07
N ILE A 32 6.13 -3.22 1.97
CA ILE A 32 6.91 -2.04 1.61
C ILE A 32 8.02 -1.83 2.66
N ALA A 33 7.67 -1.81 3.94
CA ALA A 33 8.62 -1.62 5.04
C ALA A 33 9.73 -2.68 5.03
N LYS A 34 9.37 -3.97 4.88
CA LYS A 34 10.33 -5.07 4.86
C LYS A 34 11.30 -4.99 3.68
N ARG A 35 10.82 -4.56 2.51
CA ARG A 35 11.61 -4.58 1.27
C ARG A 35 12.46 -3.34 1.08
N PHE A 36 11.96 -2.17 1.47
CA PHE A 36 12.56 -0.89 1.11
C PHE A 36 13.09 -0.10 2.31
N GLN A 37 12.72 -0.48 3.54
CA GLN A 37 13.14 0.20 4.77
C GLN A 37 12.98 1.74 4.69
N PRO A 38 11.79 2.26 4.33
CA PRO A 38 11.57 3.69 4.19
C PRO A 38 11.60 4.40 5.54
N ASP A 39 11.88 5.70 5.52
CA ASP A 39 11.83 6.55 6.71
C ASP A 39 10.38 6.69 7.21
N LYS A 40 9.42 6.83 6.28
CA LYS A 40 7.99 6.96 6.59
C LYS A 40 7.11 6.32 5.51
N ILE A 41 5.96 5.79 5.94
CA ILE A 41 4.85 5.40 5.07
C ILE A 41 3.61 6.09 5.62
N ILE A 42 2.97 6.94 4.82
CA ILE A 42 1.84 7.78 5.24
C ILE A 42 0.62 7.39 4.42
N LEU A 43 -0.46 7.00 5.09
CA LEU A 43 -1.77 6.84 4.47
C LEU A 43 -2.39 8.23 4.29
N PHE A 44 -2.82 8.56 3.08
CA PHE A 44 -3.51 9.82 2.79
C PHE A 44 -4.80 9.55 2.01
N GLY A 45 -5.41 10.61 1.47
CA GLY A 45 -6.59 10.47 0.63
C GLY A 45 -7.87 10.13 1.40
N SER A 46 -8.77 9.41 0.75
CA SER A 46 -10.13 9.13 1.25
C SER A 46 -10.14 8.17 2.46
N TYR A 47 -9.25 7.18 2.47
CA TYR A 47 -9.11 6.23 3.59
C TYR A 47 -8.59 6.92 4.85
N ALA A 48 -7.62 7.83 4.74
CA ALA A 48 -7.13 8.59 5.88
C ALA A 48 -8.19 9.51 6.49
N ARG A 49 -9.08 10.06 5.65
CA ARG A 49 -10.17 10.96 6.08
C ARG A 49 -11.44 10.25 6.54
N GLY A 50 -11.50 8.91 6.45
CA GLY A 50 -12.70 8.14 6.80
C GLY A 50 -13.88 8.30 5.83
N CYS A 51 -13.65 8.86 4.64
CA CYS A 51 -14.67 9.12 3.62
C CYS A 51 -14.52 8.26 2.35
N ALA A 52 -13.77 7.15 2.44
CA ALA A 52 -13.59 6.20 1.36
C ALA A 52 -14.94 5.59 0.90
N ARG A 53 -15.07 5.41 -0.41
CA ARG A 53 -16.20 4.78 -1.09
C ARG A 53 -15.76 3.51 -1.81
N SER A 54 -16.69 2.74 -2.35
CA SER A 54 -16.44 1.47 -3.04
C SER A 54 -15.42 1.59 -4.17
N GLU A 55 -15.42 2.71 -4.86
CA GLU A 55 -14.56 3.08 -5.99
C GLU A 55 -13.25 3.73 -5.55
N SER A 56 -13.09 4.04 -4.26
CA SER A 56 -11.88 4.66 -3.75
C SER A 56 -10.70 3.69 -3.74
N ASP A 57 -9.56 4.21 -4.19
CA ASP A 57 -8.25 3.59 -4.04
C ASP A 57 -7.63 3.88 -2.67
N VAL A 58 -6.53 3.17 -2.36
CA VAL A 58 -5.74 3.37 -1.15
C VAL A 58 -4.47 4.11 -1.51
N ASP A 59 -4.35 5.35 -1.04
CA ASP A 59 -3.22 6.22 -1.35
C ASP A 59 -2.14 6.15 -0.26
N LEU A 60 -0.91 5.81 -0.64
CA LEU A 60 0.23 5.75 0.27
C LEU A 60 1.37 6.65 -0.24
N LEU A 61 1.88 7.53 0.62
CA LEU A 61 3.11 8.28 0.39
C LEU A 61 4.25 7.56 1.11
N VAL A 62 5.27 7.15 0.35
CA VAL A 62 6.46 6.49 0.88
C VAL A 62 7.63 7.47 0.81
N VAL A 63 8.19 7.82 1.97
CA VAL A 63 9.34 8.72 2.08
C VAL A 63 10.56 7.87 2.35
N MET A 64 11.51 7.88 1.42
CA MET A 64 12.78 7.17 1.54
C MET A 64 13.83 7.82 0.64
N ARG A 65 15.10 7.54 0.91
CA ARG A 65 16.16 7.79 -0.07
C ARG A 65 15.93 6.89 -1.28
N ALA A 66 15.71 7.51 -2.44
CA ALA A 66 15.60 6.84 -3.72
C ALA A 66 16.70 7.37 -4.65
N ARG A 67 17.10 6.56 -5.64
CA ARG A 67 17.93 7.08 -6.74
C ARG A 67 17.07 7.98 -7.61
N ASN A 68 17.60 9.12 -8.03
CA ASN A 68 16.95 9.98 -9.01
C ASN A 68 16.99 9.29 -10.39
N GLU A 69 15.90 9.42 -11.16
CA GLU A 69 15.82 8.85 -12.52
C GLU A 69 16.72 9.58 -13.54
N ILE A 70 17.30 10.74 -13.18
CA ILE A 70 18.15 11.56 -14.05
C ILE A 70 19.64 11.15 -13.96
N ASP A 71 20.05 10.46 -12.88
CA ASP A 71 21.45 10.08 -12.63
C ASP A 71 21.74 8.61 -13.04
N GLN A 72 21.13 8.10 -14.12
CA GLN A 72 21.35 6.73 -14.61
C GLN A 72 22.76 6.51 -15.16
#